data_AF-A0A7K9BMM7-F1
#
_entry.id   AF-A0A7K9BMM7-F1
#
_cell.length_a   1.000
_cell.length_b   1.000
_cell.length_c   1.000
_cell.angle_alpha   90.00
_cell.angle_beta   90.00
_cell.angle_gamma   90.00
#
_symmetry.space_group_name_H-M   'P 1'
#
loop_
_entity.id
_entity.type
_entity.pdbx_description
1 polymer ?
#
loop_
_entity_poly.entity_id
_entity_poly.type
_entity_poly.pdbx_seq_one_letter_code
_entity_poly.pdbx_strand_id
1 'polypeptide(L)'
;LTEDEDVQRMLRGSLLRKIKSRGVPRERLFRLQEDGATVCFEGRFRGARSPQSFSVLHVEGVREGHQSEGLRKYGAAFPERHCFTIVLKGKLKNLDLAARGEEDARHWVQGLTKLMGRLQAMSQPEKLDHWIHGVLQRADRNKDNKMSFREVKSMLRMINIDMDDGYAYRLFKECDHSGNERLEGRELEEFCRRLLRRPELEELFGYYSGEDLVLSAEELQDFLRDQGEDASLSRARDIIRTYELNEKARQQDLMMLDGFMMYLLSAAGDILNQEHTKVHQDMSQPLCHYFISSSHNTYLTRNQIGGTSSTEAYVRALMSGCRCVELDCWEGSDGEPIVYHGHTLTSKILFRDVIQSIRDYAFKQSPYPVILSLENHCGLEQQATMAQQMRAILGDMLLTQPLEGQDPHSLPSPEQLKGKVLVKGKKLPEPWHEPQGVTSLLEPEEEDEEEEEEEEEKLQERSRRQVRGSPRATVAKGHSMPGAKDASQVAPELSAVVVYCQAVPFPGLAHALSHPQPWQMSSFSERKARKLIKEAG
;
A
#
# COMPACT_ATOMS: atom_id res chain seq x y z
N LEU A 1 -21.55 21.19 -4.71
CA LEU A 1 -20.39 21.27 -3.78
C LEU A 1 -20.38 22.57 -3.00
N THR A 2 -20.67 23.70 -3.65
CA THR A 2 -20.78 25.01 -2.97
C THR A 2 -21.90 25.06 -1.92
N GLU A 3 -22.86 24.13 -1.98
CA GLU A 3 -23.95 24.01 -1.00
C GLU A 3 -23.72 22.94 0.08
N ASP A 4 -22.67 22.10 -0.02
CA ASP A 4 -22.39 21.09 1.00
C ASP A 4 -21.71 21.76 2.21
N GLU A 5 -22.34 21.65 3.38
CA GLU A 5 -21.91 22.33 4.59
C GLU A 5 -20.50 21.94 5.04
N ASP A 6 -20.12 20.66 4.89
CA ASP A 6 -18.80 20.15 5.28
C ASP A 6 -17.72 20.76 4.36
N VAL A 7 -17.97 20.76 3.06
CA VAL A 7 -17.06 21.31 2.06
C VAL A 7 -16.94 22.83 2.22
N GLN A 8 -18.05 23.52 2.50
CA GLN A 8 -18.06 24.96 2.82
C GLN A 8 -17.23 25.27 4.06
N ARG A 9 -17.30 24.43 5.10
CA ARG A 9 -16.48 24.57 6.30
C ARG A 9 -14.99 24.42 5.97
N MET A 10 -14.63 23.45 5.13
CA MET A 10 -13.25 23.25 4.69
C MET A 10 -12.71 24.39 3.81
N LEU A 11 -13.57 24.99 2.95
CA LEU A 11 -13.23 26.16 2.13
C LEU A 11 -12.99 27.42 2.97
N ARG A 12 -13.78 27.64 4.02
CA ARG A 12 -13.50 28.70 5.02
C ARG A 12 -12.19 28.44 5.75
N GLY A 13 -11.94 27.16 6.04
CA GLY A 13 -10.76 26.65 6.72
C GLY A 13 -10.95 26.54 8.23
N SER A 14 -10.18 25.65 8.85
CA SER A 14 -10.24 25.38 10.28
C SER A 14 -8.84 25.33 10.90
N LEU A 15 -8.78 25.69 12.18
CA LEU A 15 -7.56 25.64 12.96
C LEU A 15 -7.37 24.23 13.53
N LEU A 16 -6.37 23.52 13.03
CA LEU A 16 -6.06 22.14 13.41
C LEU A 16 -4.65 22.05 13.98
N ARG A 17 -4.48 21.25 15.03
CA ARG A 17 -3.18 20.99 15.65
C ARG A 17 -2.60 19.72 15.09
N LYS A 18 -1.38 19.83 14.54
CA LYS A 18 -0.66 18.66 14.06
C LYS A 18 0.03 17.92 15.21
N ILE A 19 -0.38 16.69 15.46
CA ILE A 19 0.16 15.81 16.50
C ILE A 19 1.42 15.10 15.97
N LYS A 20 2.47 15.02 16.79
CA LYS A 20 3.77 14.42 16.42
C LYS A 20 4.44 13.82 17.66
N SER A 21 5.36 12.88 17.41
CA SER A 21 6.18 12.26 18.46
C SER A 21 7.14 13.21 19.19
N ARG A 22 7.52 14.33 18.56
CA ARG A 22 8.42 15.33 19.16
C ARG A 22 7.96 16.75 18.85
N GLY A 23 7.91 17.58 19.89
CA GLY A 23 7.59 19.01 19.84
C GLY A 23 6.14 19.33 20.21
N VAL A 24 5.90 20.56 20.68
CA VAL A 24 4.57 21.04 21.08
C VAL A 24 3.64 21.06 19.85
N PRO A 25 2.45 20.43 19.90
CA PRO A 25 1.44 20.54 18.86
C PRO A 25 1.13 22.01 18.59
N ARG A 26 1.39 22.46 17.36
CA ARG A 26 1.08 23.82 16.94
C ARG A 26 -0.14 23.79 16.05
N GLU A 27 -1.01 24.74 16.31
CA GLU A 27 -2.19 25.00 15.51
C GLU A 27 -1.79 25.62 14.18
N ARG A 28 -2.48 25.21 13.12
CA ARG A 28 -2.30 25.70 11.76
C ARG A 28 -3.67 25.85 11.12
N LEU A 29 -3.82 26.86 10.27
CA LEU A 29 -5.00 26.97 9.44
C LEU A 29 -4.87 25.99 8.27
N PHE A 30 -5.78 25.03 8.21
CA PHE A 30 -5.96 24.15 7.06
C PHE A 30 -7.14 24.68 6.25
N ARG A 31 -7.00 24.72 4.92
CA ARG A 31 -8.05 25.22 4.02
C ARG A 31 -8.07 24.46 2.71
N LEU A 32 -9.25 23.98 2.32
CA LEU A 32 -9.52 23.49 0.97
C LEU A 32 -9.51 24.67 -0.01
N GLN A 33 -8.82 24.54 -1.13
CA GLN A 33 -8.83 25.56 -2.18
C GLN A 33 -10.13 25.48 -2.99
N GLU A 34 -10.45 26.55 -3.72
CA GLU A 34 -11.64 26.62 -4.58
C GLU A 34 -11.64 25.55 -5.68
N ASP A 35 -10.47 25.00 -6.01
CA ASP A 35 -10.33 23.83 -6.88
C ASP A 35 -10.98 22.56 -6.34
N GLY A 36 -11.38 22.51 -5.06
CA GLY A 36 -12.02 21.35 -4.43
C GLY A 36 -11.12 20.11 -4.31
N ALA A 37 -9.85 20.20 -4.66
CA ALA A 37 -8.93 19.08 -4.78
C ALA A 37 -7.59 19.32 -4.07
N THR A 38 -7.30 20.53 -3.62
CA THR A 38 -6.06 20.88 -2.93
C THR A 38 -6.34 21.40 -1.52
N VAL A 39 -5.66 20.82 -0.52
CA VAL A 39 -5.67 21.35 0.85
C VAL A 39 -4.34 22.01 1.14
N CYS A 40 -4.40 23.29 1.52
CA CYS A 40 -3.23 24.09 1.90
C CYS A 40 -3.20 24.30 3.42
N PHE A 41 -2.00 24.38 3.98
CA PHE A 41 -1.79 24.73 5.38
C PHE A 41 -0.46 25.48 5.58
N GLU A 42 -0.44 26.37 6.57
CA GLU A 42 0.70 27.28 6.77
C GLU A 42 1.98 26.54 7.22
N GLY A 43 3.10 26.92 6.57
CA GLY A 43 4.44 26.40 6.81
C GLY A 43 5.32 27.36 7.63
N ARG A 44 5.59 26.98 8.88
CA ARG A 44 6.65 27.35 9.86
C ARG A 44 7.37 28.71 9.91
N PHE A 45 7.37 29.62 8.94
CA PHE A 45 8.15 30.86 9.03
C PHE A 45 7.42 32.05 8.41
N ARG A 46 7.36 33.17 9.15
CA ARG A 46 7.16 34.52 8.58
C ARG A 46 8.30 34.76 7.58
N GLY A 47 8.12 34.31 6.34
CA GLY A 47 9.15 34.31 5.29
C GLY A 47 9.27 33.03 4.44
N ALA A 48 8.53 31.94 4.72
CA ALA A 48 8.51 30.78 3.83
C ALA A 48 7.75 31.11 2.53
N ARG A 49 8.42 30.97 1.38
CA ARG A 49 7.95 31.38 0.05
C ARG A 49 6.81 30.53 -0.54
N SER A 50 6.27 29.54 0.17
CA SER A 50 5.09 28.79 -0.27
C SER A 50 4.36 28.08 0.88
N PRO A 51 3.00 28.08 0.91
CA PRO A 51 2.21 27.23 1.80
C PRO A 51 2.48 25.75 1.51
N GLN A 52 2.46 24.90 2.55
CA GLN A 52 2.51 23.45 2.35
C GLN A 52 1.14 22.98 1.89
N SER A 53 1.08 22.13 0.88
CA SER A 53 -0.17 21.61 0.35
C SER A 53 -0.10 20.11 0.06
N PHE A 54 -1.26 19.48 0.00
CA PHE A 54 -1.43 18.14 -0.53
C PHE A 54 -2.71 18.08 -1.37
N SER A 55 -2.73 17.19 -2.36
CA SER A 55 -3.94 16.93 -3.15
C SER A 55 -4.80 15.89 -2.44
N VAL A 56 -6.12 16.08 -2.49
CA VAL A 56 -7.13 15.09 -2.07
C VAL A 56 -6.98 13.79 -2.86
N LEU A 57 -6.47 13.84 -4.10
CA LEU A 57 -6.14 12.64 -4.89
C LEU A 57 -5.08 11.75 -4.25
N HIS A 58 -4.21 12.33 -3.41
CA HIS A 58 -3.19 11.61 -2.65
C HIS A 58 -3.70 11.13 -1.28
N VAL A 59 -4.94 11.43 -0.92
CA VAL A 59 -5.55 10.90 0.31
C VAL A 59 -6.08 9.51 0.01
N GLU A 60 -5.62 8.53 0.79
CA GLU A 60 -6.05 7.14 0.71
C GLU A 60 -7.26 6.89 1.60
N GLY A 61 -7.35 7.61 2.72
CA GLY A 61 -8.44 7.48 3.68
C GLY A 61 -8.34 8.49 4.81
N VAL A 62 -9.40 8.57 5.61
CA VAL A 62 -9.43 9.33 6.86
C VAL A 62 -9.79 8.37 7.99
N ARG A 63 -9.04 8.41 9.09
CA ARG A 63 -9.30 7.60 10.29
C ARG A 63 -9.76 8.53 11.41
N GLU A 64 -10.88 8.20 12.03
CA GLU A 64 -11.46 8.99 13.13
C GLU A 64 -10.83 8.63 14.48
N GLY A 65 -10.83 9.56 15.41
CA GLY A 65 -10.40 9.32 16.77
C GLY A 65 -8.92 8.98 16.89
N HIS A 66 -8.59 8.12 17.85
CA HIS A 66 -7.22 7.68 18.09
C HIS A 66 -6.89 6.39 17.34
N GLN A 67 -7.37 6.24 16.11
CA GLN A 67 -7.13 5.02 15.33
C GLN A 67 -5.70 4.91 14.75
N SER A 68 -4.95 6.00 14.62
CA SER A 68 -3.54 5.93 14.19
C SER A 68 -2.59 5.66 15.35
N GLU A 69 -1.44 5.04 15.06
CA GLU A 69 -0.39 4.85 16.06
C GLU A 69 0.07 6.18 16.69
N GLY A 70 0.18 7.23 15.88
CA GLY A 70 0.60 8.55 16.34
C GLY A 70 -0.40 9.17 17.33
N LEU A 71 -1.70 9.04 17.07
CA LEU A 71 -2.74 9.55 17.96
C LEU A 71 -2.90 8.70 19.23
N ARG A 72 -2.76 7.36 19.16
CA ARG A 72 -2.75 6.51 20.36
C ARG A 72 -1.62 6.90 21.32
N LYS A 73 -0.41 7.13 20.78
CA LYS A 73 0.79 7.42 21.58
C LYS A 73 0.88 8.88 22.05
N TYR A 74 0.43 9.83 21.23
CA TYR A 74 0.69 11.26 21.46
C TYR A 74 -0.58 12.13 21.47
N GLY A 75 -1.76 11.56 21.22
CA GLY A 75 -3.03 12.26 21.15
C GLY A 75 -3.80 12.33 22.47
N ALA A 76 -3.37 11.64 23.53
CA ALA A 76 -4.11 11.52 24.79
C ALA A 76 -4.53 12.84 25.47
N ALA A 77 -3.84 13.95 25.18
CA ALA A 77 -4.20 15.27 25.66
C ALA A 77 -5.43 15.90 24.96
N PHE A 78 -5.97 15.25 23.93
CA PHE A 78 -7.08 15.71 23.12
C PHE A 78 -8.25 14.73 23.23
N PRO A 79 -9.51 15.22 23.28
CA PRO A 79 -10.67 14.33 23.23
C PRO A 79 -10.67 13.53 21.93
N GLU A 80 -10.99 12.24 22.00
CA GLU A 80 -10.97 11.35 20.85
C GLU A 80 -11.80 11.88 19.69
N ARG A 81 -13.01 12.39 19.96
CA ARG A 81 -13.91 12.94 18.93
C ARG A 81 -13.39 14.19 18.22
N HIS A 82 -12.32 14.81 18.72
CA HIS A 82 -11.69 15.96 18.09
C HIS A 82 -10.52 15.55 17.18
N CYS A 83 -10.10 14.29 17.24
CA CYS A 83 -8.92 13.78 16.58
C CYS A 83 -9.28 13.01 15.31
N PHE A 84 -8.42 13.13 14.30
CA PHE A 84 -8.50 12.32 13.08
C PHE A 84 -7.14 12.28 12.37
N THR A 85 -6.96 11.28 11.52
CA THR A 85 -5.74 11.09 10.72
C THR A 85 -6.07 11.09 9.24
N ILE A 86 -5.35 11.90 8.47
CA ILE A 86 -5.38 11.84 7.01
C ILE A 86 -4.29 10.85 6.57
N VAL A 87 -4.71 9.74 5.97
CA VAL A 87 -3.83 8.70 5.42
C VAL A 87 -3.44 9.10 4.00
N LEU A 88 -2.15 9.24 3.74
CA LEU A 88 -1.64 9.67 2.44
C LEU A 88 -1.02 8.50 1.68
N LYS A 89 -1.28 8.43 0.38
CA LYS A 89 -0.79 7.35 -0.51
C LYS A 89 0.75 7.28 -0.54
N GLY A 90 1.24 6.06 -0.71
CA GLY A 90 2.65 5.77 -1.00
C GLY A 90 3.58 5.99 0.21
N LYS A 91 4.72 6.66 -0.02
CA LYS A 91 5.74 6.89 1.03
C LYS A 91 5.48 8.15 1.86
N LEU A 92 4.36 8.84 1.63
CA LEU A 92 4.00 10.05 2.38
C LEU A 92 3.61 9.69 3.82
N LYS A 93 3.94 10.58 4.76
CA LYS A 93 3.59 10.38 6.18
C LYS A 93 2.15 10.81 6.43
N ASN A 94 1.40 9.97 7.14
CA ASN A 94 0.08 10.30 7.67
C ASN A 94 0.10 11.63 8.46
N LEU A 95 -1.02 12.35 8.41
CA LEU A 95 -1.21 13.59 9.14
C LEU A 95 -2.17 13.35 10.30
N ASP A 96 -1.62 13.24 11.51
CA ASP A 96 -2.40 13.19 12.75
C ASP A 96 -2.79 14.61 13.18
N LEU A 97 -4.08 14.85 13.33
CA LEU A 97 -4.67 16.17 13.56
C LEU A 97 -5.66 16.15 14.72
N ALA A 98 -5.71 17.25 15.48
CA ALA A 98 -6.73 17.51 16.48
C ALA A 98 -7.39 18.87 16.23
N ALA A 99 -8.72 18.88 16.13
CA ALA A 99 -9.53 20.08 15.96
C ALA A 99 -9.83 20.75 17.32
N ARG A 100 -10.30 22.00 17.27
CA ARG A 100 -10.73 22.74 18.47
C ARG A 100 -12.05 22.19 19.03
N GLY A 101 -12.95 21.72 18.18
CA GLY A 101 -14.23 21.13 18.54
C GLY A 101 -14.54 19.86 17.74
N GLU A 102 -15.43 19.03 18.28
CA GLU A 102 -15.97 17.84 17.64
C GLU A 102 -16.59 18.15 16.27
N GLU A 103 -17.31 19.26 16.14
CA GLU A 103 -17.92 19.67 14.87
C GLU A 103 -16.87 19.90 13.77
N ASP A 104 -15.79 20.62 14.07
CA ASP A 104 -14.73 20.85 13.09
C ASP A 104 -14.07 19.53 12.67
N ALA A 105 -13.80 18.62 13.60
CA ALA A 105 -13.26 17.29 13.27
C ALA A 105 -14.23 16.52 12.35
N ARG A 106 -15.52 16.49 12.71
CA ARG A 106 -16.58 15.82 11.94
C ARG A 106 -16.69 16.39 10.52
N HIS A 107 -16.73 17.71 10.36
CA HIS A 107 -16.81 18.35 9.05
C HIS A 107 -15.59 18.03 8.18
N TRP A 108 -14.39 17.99 8.76
CA TRP A 108 -13.18 17.63 8.01
C TRP A 108 -13.17 16.17 7.57
N VAL A 109 -13.58 15.25 8.44
CA VAL A 109 -13.68 13.82 8.11
C VAL A 109 -14.73 13.60 7.02
N GLN A 110 -15.95 14.11 7.21
CA GLN A 110 -17.06 13.95 6.27
C GLN A 110 -16.76 14.63 4.94
N GLY A 111 -16.24 15.85 4.96
CA GLY A 111 -15.88 16.61 3.76
C GLY A 111 -14.78 15.93 2.94
N LEU A 112 -13.71 15.45 3.58
CA LEU A 112 -12.65 14.70 2.87
C LEU A 112 -13.19 13.40 2.27
N THR A 113 -13.96 12.62 3.02
CA THR A 113 -14.58 11.37 2.52
C THR A 113 -15.50 11.62 1.33
N LYS A 114 -16.31 12.67 1.37
CA LYS A 114 -17.18 13.08 0.26
C LYS A 114 -16.37 13.51 -0.97
N LEU A 115 -15.33 14.32 -0.78
CA LEU A 115 -14.47 14.76 -1.88
C LEU A 115 -13.75 13.59 -2.54
N MET A 116 -13.24 12.64 -1.74
CA MET A 116 -12.64 11.41 -2.24
C MET A 116 -13.63 10.57 -3.04
N GLY A 117 -14.83 10.32 -2.50
CA GLY A 117 -15.88 9.56 -3.20
C GLY A 117 -16.30 10.22 -4.52
N ARG A 118 -16.43 11.55 -4.55
CA ARG A 118 -16.70 12.29 -5.78
C ARG A 118 -15.56 12.16 -6.79
N LEU A 119 -14.32 12.39 -6.38
CA LEU A 119 -13.17 12.28 -7.29
C LEU A 119 -13.03 10.88 -7.87
N GLN A 120 -13.42 9.84 -7.13
CA GLN A 120 -13.50 8.47 -7.63
C GLN A 120 -14.66 8.30 -8.63
N ALA A 121 -15.84 8.84 -8.33
CA ALA A 121 -17.06 8.71 -9.13
C ALA A 121 -17.10 9.56 -10.41
N MET A 122 -16.26 10.59 -10.53
CA MET A 122 -16.21 11.43 -11.74
C MET A 122 -15.86 10.60 -12.99
N SER A 123 -16.54 10.90 -14.09
CA SER A 123 -16.20 10.37 -15.41
C SER A 123 -14.81 10.88 -15.83
N GLN A 124 -14.17 10.21 -16.79
CA GLN A 124 -12.85 10.67 -17.27
C GLN A 124 -12.86 12.09 -17.86
N PRO A 125 -13.86 12.51 -18.66
CA PRO A 125 -13.97 13.89 -19.11
C PRO A 125 -14.02 14.88 -17.94
N GLU A 126 -14.86 14.61 -16.94
CA GLU A 126 -14.97 15.48 -15.77
C GLU A 126 -13.69 15.52 -14.94
N LYS A 127 -12.97 14.40 -14.83
CA LYS A 127 -11.66 14.33 -14.17
C LYS A 127 -10.64 15.19 -14.90
N LEU A 128 -10.63 15.13 -16.23
CA LEU A 128 -9.72 15.91 -17.07
C LEU A 128 -10.07 17.40 -16.97
N ASP A 129 -11.32 17.79 -17.14
CA ASP A 129 -11.78 19.18 -17.04
C ASP A 129 -11.50 19.78 -15.66
N HIS A 130 -11.85 19.06 -14.59
CA HIS A 130 -11.58 19.50 -13.23
C HIS A 130 -10.09 19.61 -12.96
N TRP A 131 -9.28 18.69 -13.50
CA TRP A 131 -7.83 18.73 -13.39
C TRP A 131 -7.24 19.91 -14.17
N ILE A 132 -7.69 20.18 -15.41
CA ILE A 132 -7.26 21.31 -16.23
C ILE A 132 -7.61 22.62 -15.52
N HIS A 133 -8.87 22.80 -15.10
CA HIS A 133 -9.29 24.00 -14.37
C HIS A 133 -8.52 24.19 -13.06
N GLY A 134 -8.29 23.12 -12.29
CA GLY A 134 -7.51 23.18 -11.05
C GLY A 134 -6.02 23.45 -11.28
N VAL A 135 -5.44 22.99 -12.40
CA VAL A 135 -4.07 23.31 -12.81
C VAL A 135 -3.96 24.78 -13.23
N LEU A 136 -4.89 25.26 -14.06
CA LEU A 136 -4.92 26.64 -14.54
C LEU A 136 -5.07 27.64 -13.38
N GLN A 137 -6.01 27.41 -12.47
CA GLN A 137 -6.20 28.27 -11.29
C GLN A 137 -4.99 28.31 -10.35
N ARG A 138 -4.25 27.19 -10.21
CA ARG A 138 -3.04 27.16 -9.38
C ARG A 138 -1.85 27.85 -10.04
N ALA A 139 -1.80 27.80 -11.36
CA ALA A 139 -0.77 28.43 -12.14
C ALA A 139 -0.96 29.95 -12.21
N ASP A 140 -2.22 30.44 -12.23
CA ASP A 140 -2.58 31.85 -12.08
C ASP A 140 -2.32 32.34 -10.63
N ARG A 141 -1.15 32.91 -10.37
CA ARG A 141 -0.73 33.30 -9.01
C ARG A 141 -1.29 34.65 -8.60
N ASN A 142 -1.61 35.49 -9.56
CA ASN A 142 -2.08 36.86 -9.33
C ASN A 142 -3.62 36.95 -9.35
N LYS A 143 -4.31 35.86 -9.75
CA LYS A 143 -5.77 35.72 -9.84
C LYS A 143 -6.42 36.70 -10.80
N ASP A 144 -5.73 37.10 -11.86
CA ASP A 144 -6.27 38.01 -12.87
C ASP A 144 -6.88 37.29 -14.08
N ASN A 145 -6.96 35.94 -14.04
CA ASN A 145 -7.45 35.06 -15.10
C ASN A 145 -6.63 35.18 -16.40
N LYS A 146 -5.40 35.69 -16.34
CA LYS A 146 -4.47 35.76 -17.47
C LYS A 146 -3.18 35.05 -17.12
N MET A 147 -2.63 34.31 -18.09
CA MET A 147 -1.44 33.49 -17.87
C MET A 147 -0.20 34.15 -18.46
N SER A 148 0.67 34.68 -17.60
CA SER A 148 2.01 35.10 -18.03
C SER A 148 2.89 33.90 -18.36
N PHE A 149 3.96 34.09 -19.14
CA PHE A 149 4.87 32.98 -19.46
C PHE A 149 5.47 32.30 -18.21
N ARG A 150 5.71 33.06 -17.13
CA ARG A 150 6.18 32.49 -15.84
C ARG A 150 5.14 31.54 -15.23
N GLU A 151 3.86 31.87 -15.36
CA GLU A 151 2.74 31.08 -14.85
C GLU A 151 2.52 29.85 -15.74
N VAL A 152 2.63 29.97 -17.06
CA VAL A 152 2.65 28.83 -18.00
C VAL A 152 3.80 27.87 -17.69
N LYS A 153 5.01 28.37 -17.44
CA LYS A 153 6.14 27.52 -17.04
C LYS A 153 5.90 26.83 -15.70
N SER A 154 5.24 27.52 -14.76
CA SER A 154 4.82 26.91 -13.50
C SER A 154 3.77 25.82 -13.73
N MET A 155 2.82 26.04 -14.64
CA MET A 155 1.80 25.09 -15.04
C MET A 155 2.44 23.82 -15.61
N LEU A 156 3.33 23.93 -16.60
CA LEU A 156 4.03 22.80 -17.24
C LEU A 156 4.76 21.93 -16.21
N ARG A 157 5.43 22.56 -15.23
CA ARG A 157 6.07 21.85 -14.11
C ARG A 157 5.08 21.17 -13.18
N MET A 158 3.92 21.79 -12.91
CA MET A 158 2.87 21.19 -12.07
C MET A 158 2.26 19.95 -12.72
N ILE A 159 2.18 19.91 -14.05
CA ILE A 159 1.67 18.76 -14.82
C ILE A 159 2.76 17.78 -15.24
N ASN A 160 3.99 17.97 -14.73
CA ASN A 160 5.15 17.11 -14.99
C ASN A 160 5.50 16.97 -16.48
N ILE A 161 5.25 18.02 -17.28
CA ILE A 161 5.74 18.09 -18.65
C ILE A 161 7.12 18.75 -18.62
N ASP A 162 8.13 17.95 -18.95
CA ASP A 162 9.50 18.44 -19.15
C ASP A 162 9.63 18.94 -20.59
N MET A 163 9.60 20.25 -20.76
CA MET A 163 9.64 20.93 -22.05
C MET A 163 10.74 21.98 -22.03
N ASP A 164 11.48 22.08 -23.14
CA ASP A 164 12.45 23.15 -23.33
C ASP A 164 11.79 24.52 -23.20
N ASP A 165 12.38 25.39 -22.38
CA ASP A 165 11.91 26.75 -22.12
C ASP A 165 11.82 27.57 -23.42
N GLY A 166 12.74 27.34 -24.36
CA GLY A 166 12.77 28.03 -25.66
C GLY A 166 11.60 27.63 -26.55
N TYR A 167 11.28 26.34 -26.61
CA TYR A 167 10.10 25.85 -27.33
C TYR A 167 8.79 26.29 -26.67
N ALA A 168 8.68 26.18 -25.34
CA ALA A 168 7.50 26.63 -24.59
C ALA A 168 7.24 28.13 -24.80
N TYR A 169 8.29 28.95 -24.82
CA TYR A 169 8.17 30.39 -25.08
C TYR A 169 7.75 30.71 -26.50
N ARG A 170 8.25 29.95 -27.49
CA ARG A 170 7.83 30.08 -28.88
C ARG A 170 6.35 29.78 -29.03
N LEU A 171 5.89 28.66 -28.47
CA LEU A 171 4.48 28.27 -28.48
C LEU A 171 3.60 29.32 -27.79
N PHE A 172 4.06 29.84 -26.65
CA PHE A 172 3.39 30.93 -25.94
C PHE A 172 3.23 32.18 -26.83
N LYS A 173 4.31 32.63 -27.49
CA LYS A 173 4.28 33.81 -28.35
C LYS A 173 3.45 33.62 -29.62
N GLU A 174 3.39 32.40 -30.15
CA GLU A 174 2.52 32.09 -31.29
C GLU A 174 1.03 32.16 -30.93
N CYS A 175 0.67 31.93 -29.65
CA CYS A 175 -0.71 31.98 -29.17
C CYS A 175 -1.12 33.36 -28.59
N ASP A 176 -0.15 34.21 -28.22
CA ASP A 176 -0.34 35.60 -27.75
C ASP A 176 -0.72 36.54 -28.92
N HIS A 177 -1.95 36.40 -29.40
CA HIS A 177 -2.48 37.22 -30.49
C HIS A 177 -2.77 38.67 -30.08
N SER A 178 -3.04 38.88 -28.79
CA SER A 178 -3.28 40.18 -28.18
C SER A 178 -1.99 40.99 -27.99
N GLY A 179 -0.83 40.34 -28.04
CA GLY A 179 0.49 40.96 -27.90
C GLY A 179 0.74 41.57 -26.52
N ASN A 180 -0.03 41.16 -25.51
CA ASN A 180 0.02 41.73 -24.16
C ASN A 180 0.93 40.92 -23.22
N GLU A 181 1.64 39.93 -23.76
CA GLU A 181 2.53 39.00 -23.05
C GLU A 181 1.82 38.11 -22.03
N ARG A 182 0.53 37.86 -22.26
CA ARG A 182 -0.32 37.00 -21.43
C ARG A 182 -1.29 36.24 -22.34
N LEU A 183 -1.64 35.02 -21.93
CA LEU A 183 -2.68 34.25 -22.61
C LEU A 183 -3.98 34.37 -21.83
N GLU A 184 -5.07 34.77 -22.50
CA GLU A 184 -6.40 34.83 -21.91
C GLU A 184 -7.47 34.19 -22.81
N GLY A 185 -8.50 33.61 -22.19
CA GLY A 185 -9.62 32.98 -22.88
C GLY A 185 -9.18 32.03 -24.01
N ARG A 186 -9.50 32.41 -25.26
CA ARG A 186 -9.21 31.61 -26.46
C ARG A 186 -7.73 31.39 -26.73
N GLU A 187 -6.85 32.32 -26.34
CA GLU A 187 -5.40 32.19 -26.53
C GLU A 187 -4.82 31.09 -25.63
N LEU A 188 -5.36 30.98 -24.41
CA LEU A 188 -5.00 29.93 -23.46
C LEU A 188 -5.55 28.57 -23.91
N GLU A 189 -6.78 28.53 -24.43
CA GLU A 189 -7.36 27.33 -25.04
C GLU A 189 -6.53 26.84 -26.23
N GLU A 190 -6.11 27.75 -27.12
CA GLU A 190 -5.24 27.42 -28.27
C GLU A 190 -3.88 26.90 -27.81
N PHE A 191 -3.26 27.54 -26.82
CA PHE A 191 -2.02 27.06 -26.24
C PHE A 191 -2.17 25.65 -25.67
N CYS A 192 -3.23 25.38 -24.90
CA CYS A 192 -3.52 24.05 -24.36
C CYS A 192 -3.79 23.03 -25.47
N ARG A 193 -4.54 23.40 -26.51
CA ARG A 193 -4.82 22.54 -27.68
C ARG A 193 -3.54 22.13 -28.39
N ARG A 194 -2.64 23.09 -28.65
CA ARG A 194 -1.34 22.80 -29.27
C ARG A 194 -0.42 21.98 -28.37
N LEU A 195 -0.43 22.26 -27.07
CA LEU A 195 0.35 21.50 -26.09
C LEU A 195 -0.10 20.03 -26.01
N LEU A 196 -1.41 19.79 -26.10
CA LEU A 196 -2.02 18.46 -26.02
C LEU A 196 -2.15 17.76 -27.37
N ARG A 197 -1.65 18.37 -28.45
CA ARG A 197 -1.69 17.79 -29.79
C ARG A 197 -0.85 16.52 -29.86
N ARG A 198 -1.43 15.45 -30.38
CA ARG A 198 -0.80 14.13 -30.52
C ARG A 198 -0.77 13.74 -32.01
N PRO A 199 0.24 14.19 -32.78
CA PRO A 199 0.28 13.97 -34.24
C PRO A 199 0.31 12.49 -34.61
N GLU A 200 0.86 11.63 -33.77
CA GLU A 200 0.83 10.18 -33.97
C GLU A 200 -0.57 9.57 -33.82
N LEU A 201 -1.42 10.16 -32.98
CA LEU A 201 -2.83 9.74 -32.86
C LEU A 201 -3.67 10.30 -33.99
N GLU A 202 -3.34 11.50 -34.49
CA GLU A 202 -3.93 12.06 -35.71
C GLU A 202 -3.64 11.16 -36.93
N GLU A 203 -2.39 10.70 -37.07
CA GLU A 203 -1.98 9.78 -38.15
C GLU A 203 -2.68 8.43 -38.02
N LEU A 204 -2.73 7.85 -36.81
CA LEU A 204 -3.45 6.61 -36.54
C LEU A 204 -4.94 6.74 -36.85
N PHE A 205 -5.58 7.81 -36.38
CA PHE A 205 -6.99 8.07 -36.66
C PHE A 205 -7.23 8.23 -38.15
N GLY A 206 -6.40 9.02 -38.84
CA GLY A 206 -6.46 9.23 -40.28
C GLY A 206 -6.28 7.96 -41.10
N TYR A 207 -5.49 6.99 -40.62
CA TYR A 207 -5.34 5.69 -41.28
C TYR A 207 -6.67 4.93 -41.38
N TYR A 208 -7.52 4.99 -40.35
CA TYR A 208 -8.80 4.30 -40.32
C TYR A 208 -9.97 5.16 -40.84
N SER A 209 -9.95 6.48 -40.62
CA SER A 209 -11.04 7.38 -41.03
C SER A 209 -10.97 7.85 -42.48
N GLY A 210 -9.85 7.59 -43.17
CA GLY A 210 -9.61 8.08 -44.53
C GLY A 210 -9.71 9.61 -44.66
N GLU A 211 -10.25 10.08 -45.78
CA GLU A 211 -10.34 11.51 -46.12
C GLU A 211 -11.42 12.26 -45.34
N ASP A 212 -12.43 11.56 -44.82
CA ASP A 212 -13.59 12.16 -44.15
C ASP A 212 -13.27 12.64 -42.73
N LEU A 213 -12.13 12.19 -42.15
CA LEU A 213 -11.67 12.55 -40.81
C LEU A 213 -12.72 12.29 -39.70
N VAL A 214 -13.55 11.28 -39.92
CA VAL A 214 -14.57 10.77 -38.99
C VAL A 214 -14.58 9.25 -39.09
N LEU A 215 -14.62 8.54 -37.96
CA LEU A 215 -14.74 7.09 -37.93
C LEU A 215 -16.21 6.67 -37.87
N SER A 216 -16.62 5.82 -38.80
CA SER A 216 -17.84 5.01 -38.68
C SER A 216 -17.67 3.87 -37.68
N ALA A 217 -18.79 3.26 -37.27
CA ALA A 217 -18.76 2.07 -36.42
C ALA A 217 -18.02 0.90 -37.09
N GLU A 218 -18.11 0.77 -38.41
CA GLU A 218 -17.42 -0.22 -39.22
C GLU A 218 -15.90 0.03 -39.27
N GLU A 219 -15.46 1.28 -39.45
CA GLU A 219 -14.03 1.61 -39.43
C GLU A 219 -13.42 1.44 -38.03
N LEU A 220 -14.16 1.81 -36.98
CA LEU A 220 -13.75 1.54 -35.60
C LEU A 220 -13.67 0.03 -35.33
N GLN A 221 -14.56 -0.76 -35.92
CA GLN A 221 -14.52 -2.22 -35.83
C GLN A 221 -13.23 -2.78 -36.45
N ASP A 222 -12.78 -2.24 -37.57
CA ASP A 222 -11.51 -2.65 -38.20
C ASP A 222 -10.31 -2.28 -37.31
N PHE A 223 -10.30 -1.08 -36.70
CA PHE A 223 -9.30 -0.73 -35.69
C PHE A 223 -9.26 -1.75 -34.54
N LEU A 224 -10.41 -2.09 -33.94
CA LEU A 224 -10.48 -3.08 -32.85
C LEU A 224 -9.98 -4.47 -33.28
N ARG A 225 -10.25 -4.85 -34.53
CA ARG A 225 -9.79 -6.13 -35.10
C ARG A 225 -8.27 -6.17 -35.19
N ASP A 226 -7.65 -5.09 -35.63
CA ASP A 226 -6.19 -5.00 -35.73
C ASP A 226 -5.52 -4.98 -34.36
N GLN A 227 -6.20 -4.46 -33.32
CA GLN A 227 -5.73 -4.55 -31.93
C GLN A 227 -5.90 -5.94 -31.30
N GLY A 228 -6.62 -6.86 -31.97
CA GLY A 228 -6.95 -8.18 -31.40
C GLY A 228 -8.03 -8.13 -30.31
N GLU A 229 -8.85 -7.09 -30.30
CA GLU A 229 -9.96 -6.91 -29.35
C GLU A 229 -11.28 -7.50 -29.89
N ASP A 230 -12.36 -7.42 -29.09
CA ASP A 230 -13.71 -7.74 -29.55
C ASP A 230 -14.16 -6.76 -30.65
N ALA A 231 -13.93 -7.16 -31.90
CA ALA A 231 -14.33 -6.44 -33.09
C ALA A 231 -15.80 -6.70 -33.48
N SER A 232 -16.72 -6.73 -32.51
CA SER A 232 -18.16 -6.76 -32.79
C SER A 232 -18.69 -5.37 -33.12
N LEU A 233 -19.59 -5.26 -34.09
CA LEU A 233 -20.18 -3.97 -34.48
C LEU A 233 -21.00 -3.34 -33.33
N SER A 234 -21.58 -4.17 -32.46
CA SER A 234 -22.20 -3.72 -31.21
C SER A 234 -21.19 -3.04 -30.29
N ARG A 235 -20.02 -3.63 -30.09
CA ARG A 235 -18.97 -3.07 -29.25
C ARG A 235 -18.46 -1.74 -29.79
N ALA A 236 -18.23 -1.64 -31.09
CA ALA A 236 -17.84 -0.40 -31.74
C ALA A 236 -18.88 0.71 -31.48
N ARG A 237 -20.18 0.44 -31.71
CA ARG A 237 -21.25 1.41 -31.40
C ARG A 237 -21.31 1.81 -29.94
N ASP A 238 -21.12 0.87 -29.02
CA ASP A 238 -21.11 1.16 -27.58
C ASP A 238 -19.95 2.06 -27.18
N ILE A 239 -18.76 1.85 -27.77
CA ILE A 239 -17.59 2.74 -27.60
C ILE A 239 -17.95 4.14 -28.10
N ILE A 240 -18.48 4.28 -29.31
CA ILE A 240 -18.89 5.57 -29.88
C ILE A 240 -19.90 6.27 -28.96
N ARG A 241 -20.95 5.58 -28.54
CA ARG A 241 -21.98 6.13 -27.65
C ARG A 241 -21.43 6.56 -26.28
N THR A 242 -20.36 5.92 -25.81
CA THR A 242 -19.79 6.19 -24.50
C THR A 242 -18.79 7.35 -24.54
N TYR A 243 -17.95 7.42 -25.58
CA TYR A 243 -16.78 8.32 -25.60
C TYR A 243 -16.89 9.48 -26.58
N GLU A 244 -17.82 9.45 -27.54
CA GLU A 244 -18.00 10.56 -28.46
C GLU A 244 -18.59 11.78 -27.76
N LEU A 245 -17.92 12.92 -27.94
CA LEU A 245 -18.26 14.20 -27.31
C LEU A 245 -19.29 15.01 -28.12
N ASN A 246 -19.34 14.82 -29.44
CA ASN A 246 -20.29 15.50 -30.31
C ASN A 246 -21.61 14.71 -30.42
N GLU A 247 -22.67 15.28 -29.87
CA GLU A 247 -24.03 14.71 -29.87
C GLU A 247 -24.54 14.30 -31.26
N LYS A 248 -24.24 15.08 -32.30
CA LYS A 248 -24.70 14.78 -33.66
C LYS A 248 -23.96 13.59 -34.25
N ALA A 249 -22.64 13.55 -34.09
CA ALA A 249 -21.81 12.42 -34.51
C ALA A 249 -22.22 11.14 -33.77
N ARG A 250 -22.41 11.25 -32.45
CA ARG A 250 -22.86 10.15 -31.60
C ARG A 250 -24.21 9.57 -32.01
N GLN A 251 -25.17 10.42 -32.37
CA GLN A 251 -26.50 9.97 -32.85
C GLN A 251 -26.44 9.24 -34.21
N GLN A 252 -25.36 9.46 -34.97
CA GLN A 252 -25.14 8.84 -36.27
C GLN A 252 -24.18 7.64 -36.19
N ASP A 253 -23.83 7.19 -34.98
CA ASP A 253 -22.79 6.17 -34.73
C ASP A 253 -21.45 6.53 -35.41
N LEU A 254 -21.08 7.82 -35.37
CA LEU A 254 -19.82 8.37 -35.86
C LEU A 254 -18.94 8.85 -34.70
N MET A 255 -17.62 8.72 -34.84
CA MET A 255 -16.63 9.14 -33.85
C MET A 255 -15.60 10.11 -34.45
N MET A 256 -15.41 11.23 -33.78
CA MET A 256 -14.39 12.22 -34.11
C MET A 256 -13.08 11.92 -33.36
N LEU A 257 -11.99 12.57 -33.78
CA LEU A 257 -10.67 12.39 -33.16
C LEU A 257 -10.69 12.56 -31.63
N ASP A 258 -11.39 13.58 -31.12
CA ASP A 258 -11.48 13.82 -29.68
C ASP A 258 -12.17 12.64 -28.95
N GLY A 259 -13.24 12.07 -29.53
CA GLY A 259 -13.92 10.89 -29.00
C GLY A 259 -13.03 9.64 -29.04
N PHE A 260 -12.24 9.47 -30.09
CA PHE A 260 -11.27 8.40 -30.21
C PHE A 260 -10.14 8.52 -29.18
N MET A 261 -9.60 9.73 -28.96
CA MET A 261 -8.62 9.98 -27.92
C MET A 261 -9.19 9.72 -26.52
N MET A 262 -10.44 10.12 -26.28
CA MET A 262 -11.14 9.81 -25.02
C MET A 262 -11.28 8.31 -24.79
N TYR A 263 -11.57 7.54 -25.85
CA TYR A 263 -11.60 6.07 -25.78
C TYR A 263 -10.23 5.49 -25.43
N LEU A 264 -9.16 5.87 -26.16
CA LEU A 264 -7.81 5.34 -25.93
C LEU A 264 -7.26 5.66 -24.54
N LEU A 265 -7.66 6.78 -23.94
CA LEU A 265 -7.28 7.17 -22.59
C LEU A 265 -8.19 6.56 -21.51
N SER A 266 -9.28 5.90 -21.93
CA SER A 266 -10.26 5.29 -21.04
C SER A 266 -9.81 3.94 -20.49
N ALA A 267 -10.52 3.45 -19.46
CA ALA A 267 -10.35 2.09 -18.98
C ALA A 267 -10.66 1.02 -20.07
N ALA A 268 -11.47 1.36 -21.07
CA ALA A 268 -11.79 0.45 -22.16
C ALA A 268 -10.66 0.33 -23.20
N GLY A 269 -9.81 1.35 -23.33
CA GLY A 269 -8.59 1.32 -24.15
C GLY A 269 -7.32 1.06 -23.34
N ASP A 270 -7.46 0.62 -22.08
CA ASP A 270 -6.32 0.32 -21.21
C ASP A 270 -5.63 -0.96 -21.71
N ILE A 271 -4.30 -0.94 -21.69
CA ILE A 271 -3.48 -2.12 -22.03
C ILE A 271 -3.72 -3.28 -21.06
N LEU A 272 -4.22 -2.99 -19.85
CA LEU A 272 -4.56 -4.01 -18.86
C LEU A 272 -6.01 -4.49 -19.02
N ASN A 273 -6.20 -5.82 -19.04
CA ASN A 273 -7.54 -6.40 -19.02
C ASN A 273 -8.27 -5.99 -17.73
N GLN A 274 -9.34 -5.22 -17.90
CA GLN A 274 -10.15 -4.71 -16.79
C GLN A 274 -10.81 -5.83 -15.97
N GLU A 275 -11.08 -7.00 -16.56
CA GLU A 275 -11.60 -8.16 -15.82
C GLU A 275 -10.62 -8.65 -14.75
N HIS A 276 -9.31 -8.44 -14.98
CA HIS A 276 -8.25 -8.83 -14.04
C HIS A 276 -8.04 -7.82 -12.89
N THR A 277 -8.80 -6.72 -12.88
CA THR A 277 -8.81 -5.78 -11.73
C THR A 277 -9.53 -6.35 -10.50
N LYS A 278 -10.31 -7.42 -10.70
CA LYS A 278 -10.94 -8.20 -9.65
C LYS A 278 -10.31 -9.59 -9.59
N VAL A 279 -10.64 -10.32 -8.53
CA VAL A 279 -10.22 -11.72 -8.37
C VAL A 279 -10.88 -12.54 -9.47
N HIS A 280 -10.06 -13.05 -10.38
CA HIS A 280 -10.48 -13.84 -11.55
C HIS A 280 -9.89 -15.25 -11.54
N GLN A 281 -8.91 -15.51 -10.66
CA GLN A 281 -8.33 -16.83 -10.48
C GLN A 281 -9.34 -17.76 -9.78
N ASP A 282 -9.23 -19.06 -10.06
CA ASP A 282 -9.89 -20.07 -9.24
C ASP A 282 -9.28 -20.03 -7.84
N MET A 283 -10.09 -19.72 -6.82
CA MET A 283 -9.68 -19.61 -5.42
C MET A 283 -10.02 -20.86 -4.60
N SER A 284 -10.42 -21.95 -5.27
CA SER A 284 -10.82 -23.21 -4.66
C SER A 284 -9.74 -24.30 -4.62
N GLN A 285 -8.55 -24.03 -5.17
CA GLN A 285 -7.39 -24.95 -5.09
C GLN A 285 -6.74 -24.91 -3.70
N PRO A 286 -5.94 -25.93 -3.32
CA PRO A 286 -5.20 -25.93 -2.06
C PRO A 286 -4.28 -24.70 -1.90
N LEU A 287 -4.10 -24.22 -0.67
CA LEU A 287 -3.32 -23.01 -0.39
C LEU A 287 -1.90 -23.00 -0.98
N CYS A 288 -1.24 -24.16 -1.08
CA CYS A 288 0.11 -24.30 -1.64
C CYS A 288 0.19 -24.08 -3.17
N HIS A 289 -0.94 -23.92 -3.87
CA HIS A 289 -0.98 -23.66 -5.32
C HIS A 289 -0.93 -22.16 -5.68
N TYR A 290 -0.86 -21.28 -4.68
CA TYR A 290 -0.92 -19.82 -4.89
C TYR A 290 0.39 -19.14 -4.52
N PHE A 291 0.76 -18.12 -5.30
CA PHE A 291 1.73 -17.14 -4.84
C PHE A 291 1.06 -16.22 -3.82
N ILE A 292 1.57 -16.25 -2.58
CA ILE A 292 1.04 -15.46 -1.47
C ILE A 292 1.90 -14.20 -1.30
N SER A 293 1.28 -13.03 -1.45
CA SER A 293 1.94 -11.75 -1.17
C SER A 293 2.43 -11.71 0.28
N SER A 294 3.73 -11.67 0.48
CA SER A 294 4.38 -11.89 1.78
C SER A 294 5.34 -10.74 2.11
N SER A 295 5.38 -10.33 3.38
CA SER A 295 6.24 -9.26 3.88
C SER A 295 7.25 -9.82 4.88
N HIS A 296 8.52 -9.55 4.62
CA HIS A 296 9.63 -9.84 5.54
C HIS A 296 9.86 -8.67 6.49
N ASN A 297 10.11 -8.96 7.77
CA ASN A 297 10.37 -8.00 8.83
C ASN A 297 9.34 -6.86 8.85
N THR A 298 8.06 -7.24 8.83
CA THR A 298 6.94 -6.33 8.53
C THR A 298 6.89 -5.11 9.44
N TYR A 299 7.33 -5.23 10.69
CA TYR A 299 7.33 -4.16 11.66
C TYR A 299 8.28 -2.99 11.30
N LEU A 300 9.32 -3.22 10.47
CA LEU A 300 10.31 -2.19 10.14
C LEU A 300 9.81 -1.22 9.07
N THR A 301 9.89 0.07 9.36
CA THR A 301 9.48 1.13 8.41
C THR A 301 10.63 1.71 7.60
N ARG A 302 11.87 1.33 7.92
CA ARG A 302 13.14 1.86 7.39
C ARG A 302 14.22 0.78 7.45
N ASN A 303 15.49 1.19 7.40
CA ASN A 303 16.67 0.32 7.40
C ASN A 303 16.66 -0.73 8.54
N GLN A 304 17.21 -1.91 8.24
CA GLN A 304 17.28 -3.09 9.13
C GLN A 304 18.03 -2.86 10.46
N ILE A 305 18.95 -1.89 10.53
CA ILE A 305 19.88 -1.75 11.69
C ILE A 305 19.40 -0.73 12.74
N GLY A 306 18.64 0.28 12.32
CA GLY A 306 18.22 1.41 13.18
C GLY A 306 16.91 2.05 12.75
N GLY A 307 16.10 1.30 12.00
CA GLY A 307 14.77 1.70 11.59
C GLY A 307 13.79 1.72 12.77
N THR A 308 12.71 2.47 12.59
CA THR A 308 11.60 2.48 13.55
C THR A 308 10.68 1.29 13.30
N SER A 309 10.43 0.49 14.33
CA SER A 309 9.37 -0.52 14.37
C SER A 309 8.03 0.15 14.61
N SER A 310 6.99 -0.22 13.87
CA SER A 310 5.70 0.47 13.88
C SER A 310 4.55 -0.48 13.53
N THR A 311 3.45 -0.36 14.27
CA THR A 311 2.17 -1.02 13.94
C THR A 311 1.60 -0.55 12.60
N GLU A 312 1.89 0.69 12.19
CA GLU A 312 1.48 1.23 10.89
C GLU A 312 2.18 0.54 9.70
N ALA A 313 3.28 -0.17 9.95
CA ALA A 313 3.94 -0.99 8.93
C ALA A 313 3.06 -2.20 8.56
N TYR A 314 2.48 -2.90 9.55
CA TYR A 314 1.50 -3.97 9.33
C TYR A 314 0.25 -3.45 8.64
N VAL A 315 -0.28 -2.30 9.09
CA VAL A 315 -1.47 -1.69 8.46
C VAL A 315 -1.21 -1.42 6.97
N ARG A 316 -0.08 -0.82 6.62
CA ARG A 316 0.26 -0.56 5.21
C ARG A 316 0.46 -1.83 4.40
N ALA A 317 1.08 -2.86 4.97
CA ALA A 317 1.25 -4.15 4.29
C ALA A 317 -0.12 -4.78 3.97
N LEU A 318 -1.00 -4.87 4.97
CA LEU A 318 -2.33 -5.45 4.83
C LEU A 318 -3.23 -4.64 3.87
N MET A 319 -3.20 -3.31 3.96
CA MET A 319 -3.94 -2.42 3.04
C MET A 319 -3.39 -2.46 1.61
N SER A 320 -2.15 -2.88 1.41
CA SER A 320 -1.58 -3.15 0.07
C SER A 320 -1.89 -4.57 -0.43
N GLY A 321 -2.72 -5.34 0.28
CA GLY A 321 -3.10 -6.70 -0.09
C GLY A 321 -2.15 -7.81 0.40
N CYS A 322 -1.12 -7.50 1.19
CA CYS A 322 -0.21 -8.51 1.76
C CYS A 322 -0.99 -9.51 2.63
N ARG A 323 -0.71 -10.81 2.50
CA ARG A 323 -1.41 -11.93 3.15
C ARG A 323 -0.50 -12.77 4.07
N CYS A 324 0.80 -12.49 4.14
CA CYS A 324 1.70 -13.10 5.12
C CYS A 324 2.58 -12.01 5.75
N VAL A 325 2.54 -11.87 7.07
CA VAL A 325 3.28 -10.86 7.82
C VAL A 325 4.15 -11.52 8.88
N GLU A 326 5.31 -10.93 9.13
CA GLU A 326 6.33 -11.47 10.02
C GLU A 326 6.41 -10.71 11.35
N LEU A 327 6.54 -11.46 12.45
CA LEU A 327 6.63 -10.96 13.82
C LEU A 327 7.81 -11.60 14.56
N ASP A 328 8.89 -10.84 14.72
CA ASP A 328 10.06 -11.21 15.54
C ASP A 328 9.73 -10.93 17.01
N CYS A 329 9.28 -11.96 17.71
CA CYS A 329 8.75 -11.89 19.07
C CYS A 329 9.89 -12.12 20.08
N TRP A 330 10.01 -11.20 21.04
CA TRP A 330 11.03 -11.23 22.08
C TRP A 330 10.42 -10.94 23.44
N GLU A 331 11.11 -11.37 24.49
CA GLU A 331 10.67 -11.06 25.86
C GLU A 331 10.65 -9.56 26.13
N GLY A 332 9.52 -9.08 26.66
CA GLY A 332 9.39 -7.73 27.17
C GLY A 332 9.30 -7.69 28.70
N SER A 333 9.30 -6.47 29.23
CA SER A 333 9.10 -6.23 30.66
C SER A 333 7.67 -6.50 31.08
N ASP A 334 7.45 -6.76 32.37
CA ASP A 334 6.12 -6.94 32.96
C ASP A 334 5.29 -8.09 32.35
N GLY A 335 5.96 -9.09 31.76
CA GLY A 335 5.33 -10.24 31.13
C GLY A 335 4.65 -9.94 29.78
N GLU A 336 4.87 -8.75 29.22
CA GLU A 336 4.29 -8.32 27.95
C GLU A 336 5.26 -8.54 26.78
N PRO A 337 4.98 -9.45 25.83
CA PRO A 337 5.85 -9.73 24.70
C PRO A 337 6.00 -8.51 23.77
N ILE A 338 7.18 -8.36 23.18
CA ILE A 338 7.50 -7.25 22.27
C ILE A 338 7.92 -7.76 20.89
N VAL A 339 7.81 -6.89 19.89
CA VAL A 339 8.26 -7.14 18.53
C VAL A 339 9.33 -6.12 18.13
N TYR A 340 10.50 -6.60 17.72
CA TYR A 340 11.60 -5.80 17.18
C TYR A 340 12.68 -6.69 16.55
N HIS A 341 13.63 -6.06 15.86
CA HIS A 341 14.75 -6.80 15.28
C HIS A 341 15.84 -7.02 16.33
N GLY A 342 16.02 -8.26 16.75
CA GLY A 342 16.98 -8.68 17.78
C GLY A 342 18.39 -8.10 17.61
N HIS A 343 19.09 -7.84 18.71
CA HIS A 343 20.48 -7.36 18.72
C HIS A 343 20.77 -6.08 17.90
N THR A 344 19.73 -5.29 17.59
CA THR A 344 19.86 -4.01 16.86
C THR A 344 19.34 -2.80 17.63
N LEU A 345 19.51 -1.61 17.07
CA LEU A 345 19.06 -0.33 17.65
C LEU A 345 17.64 0.05 17.20
N THR A 346 16.85 -0.92 16.73
CA THR A 346 15.47 -0.70 16.31
C THR A 346 14.57 -0.42 17.51
N SER A 347 13.50 0.35 17.31
CA SER A 347 12.53 0.60 18.39
C SER A 347 11.69 -0.66 18.66
N LYS A 348 11.11 -0.74 19.85
CA LYS A 348 10.24 -1.86 20.26
C LYS A 348 8.77 -1.47 20.17
N ILE A 349 7.92 -2.40 19.77
CA ILE A 349 6.45 -2.28 19.82
C ILE A 349 5.88 -3.47 20.58
N LEU A 350 4.73 -3.31 21.23
CA LEU A 350 4.08 -4.41 21.96
C LEU A 350 3.48 -5.41 20.97
N PHE A 351 3.63 -6.70 21.24
CA PHE A 351 3.00 -7.77 20.46
C PHE A 351 1.47 -7.59 20.43
N ARG A 352 0.88 -7.28 21.59
CA ARG A 352 -0.54 -6.94 21.75
C ARG A 352 -1.03 -5.90 20.74
N ASP A 353 -0.27 -4.80 20.58
CA ASP A 353 -0.64 -3.70 19.68
C ASP A 353 -0.55 -4.12 18.21
N VAL A 354 0.37 -5.02 17.87
CA VAL A 354 0.50 -5.60 16.52
C VAL A 354 -0.71 -6.47 16.21
N ILE A 355 -1.08 -7.41 17.10
CA ILE A 355 -2.25 -8.28 16.93
C ILE A 355 -3.54 -7.45 16.83
N GLN A 356 -3.65 -6.40 17.63
CA GLN A 356 -4.75 -5.43 17.57
C GLN A 356 -4.83 -4.75 16.19
N SER A 357 -3.71 -4.32 15.63
CA SER A 357 -3.67 -3.79 14.26
C SER A 357 -3.99 -4.84 13.20
N ILE A 358 -3.61 -6.10 13.37
CA ILE A 358 -3.99 -7.17 12.45
C ILE A 358 -5.50 -7.39 12.50
N ARG A 359 -6.11 -7.48 13.68
CA ARG A 359 -7.56 -7.63 13.86
C ARG A 359 -8.34 -6.57 13.07
N ASP A 360 -7.92 -5.31 13.18
CA ASP A 360 -8.67 -4.19 12.62
C ASP A 360 -8.47 -4.01 11.10
N TYR A 361 -7.47 -4.68 10.48
CA TYR A 361 -7.09 -4.43 9.08
C TYR A 361 -6.88 -5.68 8.20
N ALA A 362 -6.79 -6.89 8.78
CA ALA A 362 -6.48 -8.13 8.05
C ALA A 362 -7.36 -8.32 6.79
N PHE A 363 -8.66 -8.04 6.90
CA PHE A 363 -9.62 -8.32 5.85
C PHE A 363 -10.25 -7.08 5.19
N LYS A 364 -9.69 -5.88 5.41
CA LYS A 364 -10.24 -4.65 4.82
C LYS A 364 -10.03 -4.56 3.31
N GLN A 365 -8.85 -4.95 2.82
CA GLN A 365 -8.52 -4.90 1.40
C GLN A 365 -8.82 -6.21 0.66
N SER A 366 -8.75 -7.34 1.36
CA SER A 366 -8.93 -8.67 0.77
C SER A 366 -9.55 -9.61 1.80
N PRO A 367 -10.58 -10.41 1.45
CA PRO A 367 -11.22 -11.34 2.38
C PRO A 367 -10.41 -12.62 2.62
N TYR A 368 -9.39 -12.89 1.80
CA TYR A 368 -8.59 -14.11 1.84
C TYR A 368 -7.66 -14.17 3.07
N PRO A 369 -7.26 -15.38 3.51
CA PRO A 369 -6.58 -15.60 4.78
C PRO A 369 -5.29 -14.80 4.96
N VAL A 370 -4.96 -14.52 6.22
CA VAL A 370 -3.69 -13.90 6.62
C VAL A 370 -2.86 -14.88 7.44
N ILE A 371 -1.58 -15.04 7.11
CA ILE A 371 -0.62 -15.89 7.83
C ILE A 371 0.27 -15.01 8.70
N LEU A 372 0.39 -15.36 9.99
CA LEU A 372 1.33 -14.76 10.93
C LEU A 372 2.56 -15.66 11.01
N SER A 373 3.69 -15.23 10.43
CA SER A 373 4.98 -15.91 10.57
C SER A 373 5.65 -15.45 11.85
N LEU A 374 5.68 -16.32 12.87
CA LEU A 374 6.31 -16.01 14.15
C LEU A 374 7.78 -16.45 14.15
N GLU A 375 8.69 -15.50 14.36
CA GLU A 375 10.07 -15.78 14.76
C GLU A 375 10.14 -15.59 16.28
N ASN A 376 10.17 -16.68 17.04
CA ASN A 376 9.87 -16.67 18.47
C ASN A 376 11.13 -16.83 19.32
N HIS A 377 11.46 -15.79 20.09
CA HIS A 377 12.56 -15.72 21.06
C HIS A 377 12.08 -15.52 22.50
N CYS A 378 10.79 -15.77 22.77
CA CYS A 378 10.19 -15.63 24.10
C CYS A 378 10.36 -16.91 24.94
N GLY A 379 10.51 -16.77 26.26
CA GLY A 379 10.36 -17.90 27.18
C GLY A 379 8.91 -18.41 27.25
N LEU A 380 8.72 -19.62 27.78
CA LEU A 380 7.43 -20.34 27.78
C LEU A 380 6.26 -19.54 28.36
N GLU A 381 6.49 -18.77 29.43
CA GLU A 381 5.44 -17.93 30.03
C GLU A 381 4.94 -16.85 29.05
N GLN A 382 5.86 -16.14 28.39
CA GLN A 382 5.51 -15.10 27.42
C GLN A 382 4.97 -15.70 26.11
N GLN A 383 5.38 -16.92 25.73
CA GLN A 383 4.73 -17.65 24.64
C GLN A 383 3.26 -17.99 24.94
N ALA A 384 2.96 -18.39 26.17
CA ALA A 384 1.58 -18.59 26.60
C ALA A 384 0.80 -17.26 26.57
N THR A 385 1.41 -16.15 27.01
CA THR A 385 0.84 -14.81 26.87
C THR A 385 0.57 -14.43 25.41
N MET A 386 1.49 -14.71 24.48
CA MET A 386 1.26 -14.48 23.04
C MET A 386 0.03 -15.23 22.54
N ALA A 387 -0.11 -16.50 22.88
CA ALA A 387 -1.26 -17.31 22.49
C ALA A 387 -2.58 -16.78 23.08
N GLN A 388 -2.57 -16.39 24.36
CA GLN A 388 -3.73 -15.79 25.02
C GLN A 388 -4.13 -14.46 24.36
N GLN A 389 -3.17 -13.58 24.07
CA GLN A 389 -3.42 -12.31 23.39
C GLN A 389 -3.99 -12.53 21.98
N MET A 390 -3.44 -13.46 21.20
CA MET A 390 -3.99 -13.81 19.88
C MET A 390 -5.44 -14.30 19.98
N ARG A 391 -5.74 -15.24 20.89
CA ARG A 391 -7.10 -15.76 21.09
C ARG A 391 -8.07 -14.67 21.54
N ALA A 392 -7.69 -13.84 22.51
CA ALA A 392 -8.54 -12.80 23.06
C ALA A 392 -8.83 -11.67 22.06
N ILE A 393 -7.84 -11.30 21.25
CA ILE A 393 -7.96 -10.16 20.32
C ILE A 393 -8.58 -10.59 19.00
N LEU A 394 -8.12 -11.69 18.40
CA LEU A 394 -8.59 -12.13 17.08
C LEU A 394 -9.89 -12.93 17.17
N GLY A 395 -10.20 -13.56 18.30
CA GLY A 395 -11.43 -14.34 18.49
C GLY A 395 -11.63 -15.36 17.37
N ASP A 396 -12.81 -15.33 16.75
CA ASP A 396 -13.20 -16.24 15.66
C ASP A 396 -12.38 -16.07 14.37
N MET A 397 -11.65 -14.96 14.22
CA MET A 397 -10.72 -14.79 13.10
C MET A 397 -9.55 -15.75 13.21
N LEU A 398 -9.08 -16.07 14.42
CA LEU A 398 -7.95 -16.97 14.62
C LEU A 398 -8.37 -18.43 14.39
N LEU A 399 -7.72 -19.08 13.44
CA LEU A 399 -7.93 -20.50 13.21
C LEU A 399 -7.15 -21.31 14.25
N THR A 400 -7.85 -22.03 15.11
CA THR A 400 -7.26 -22.81 16.21
C THR A 400 -7.50 -24.30 16.10
N GLN A 401 -8.32 -24.73 15.15
CA GLN A 401 -8.64 -26.12 14.85
C GLN A 401 -8.77 -26.30 13.33
N PRO A 402 -8.60 -27.53 12.79
CA PRO A 402 -8.94 -27.84 11.41
C PRO A 402 -10.39 -27.48 11.08
N LEU A 403 -10.67 -27.19 9.81
CA LEU A 403 -12.03 -26.90 9.34
C LEU A 403 -12.92 -28.14 9.52
N GLU A 404 -14.15 -27.92 9.95
CA GLU A 404 -15.11 -29.00 10.21
C GLU A 404 -15.36 -29.84 8.96
N GLY A 405 -15.32 -31.16 9.11
CA GLY A 405 -15.53 -32.11 8.00
C GLY A 405 -14.39 -32.18 6.99
N GLN A 406 -13.26 -31.49 7.22
CA GLN A 406 -12.06 -31.62 6.39
C GLN A 406 -11.02 -32.55 7.00
N ASP A 407 -10.26 -33.19 6.12
CA ASP A 407 -9.04 -33.88 6.49
C ASP A 407 -8.02 -32.87 7.05
N PRO A 408 -7.56 -33.02 8.31
CA PRO A 408 -6.52 -32.17 8.88
C PRO A 408 -5.20 -32.21 8.09
N HIS A 409 -5.01 -33.25 7.27
CA HIS A 409 -3.83 -33.47 6.44
C HIS A 409 -3.95 -32.87 5.03
N SER A 410 -5.10 -32.28 4.67
CA SER A 410 -5.27 -31.54 3.43
C SER A 410 -5.19 -30.04 3.68
N LEU A 411 -4.48 -29.31 2.81
CA LEU A 411 -4.47 -27.84 2.87
C LEU A 411 -5.79 -27.29 2.31
N PRO A 412 -6.56 -26.53 3.09
CA PRO A 412 -7.78 -25.90 2.58
C PRO A 412 -7.49 -24.86 1.51
N SER A 413 -8.52 -24.49 0.76
CA SER A 413 -8.42 -23.43 -0.23
C SER A 413 -8.49 -22.04 0.39
N PRO A 414 -7.95 -20.99 -0.29
CA PRO A 414 -8.17 -19.61 0.12
C PRO A 414 -9.65 -19.26 0.32
N GLU A 415 -10.54 -19.80 -0.51
CA GLU A 415 -12.00 -19.60 -0.42
C GLU A 415 -12.55 -20.09 0.92
N GLN A 416 -12.14 -21.29 1.34
CA GLN A 416 -12.56 -21.91 2.60
C GLN A 416 -12.00 -21.19 3.84
N LEU A 417 -10.87 -20.52 3.69
CA LEU A 417 -10.16 -19.80 4.75
C LEU A 417 -10.46 -18.29 4.76
N LYS A 418 -11.49 -17.82 4.05
CA LYS A 418 -11.89 -16.41 4.08
C LYS A 418 -12.15 -15.94 5.51
N GLY A 419 -11.61 -14.78 5.85
CA GLY A 419 -11.72 -14.18 7.19
C GLY A 419 -10.93 -14.89 8.28
N LYS A 420 -10.03 -15.83 7.93
CA LYS A 420 -9.20 -16.57 8.90
C LYS A 420 -7.76 -16.08 8.96
N VAL A 421 -7.23 -16.02 10.17
CA VAL A 421 -5.84 -15.74 10.51
C VAL A 421 -5.19 -17.05 10.94
N LEU A 422 -4.12 -17.45 10.26
CA LEU A 422 -3.36 -18.67 10.53
C LEU A 422 -2.05 -18.30 11.22
N VAL A 423 -1.57 -19.15 12.13
CA VAL A 423 -0.28 -18.99 12.78
C VAL A 423 0.69 -20.00 12.20
N LYS A 424 1.81 -19.49 11.66
CA LYS A 424 2.98 -20.29 11.31
C LYS A 424 3.93 -20.30 12.50
N GLY A 425 4.24 -21.50 13.00
CA GLY A 425 5.16 -21.68 14.13
C GLY A 425 5.49 -23.14 14.38
N LYS A 426 6.34 -23.39 15.39
CA LYS A 426 6.66 -24.74 15.88
C LYS A 426 5.42 -25.37 16.53
N LYS A 427 5.25 -26.69 16.39
CA LYS A 427 4.14 -27.45 16.97
C LYS A 427 4.69 -28.62 17.77
N LEU A 428 4.17 -28.86 18.97
CA LEU A 428 4.48 -30.03 19.77
C LEU A 428 3.97 -31.29 19.06
N PRO A 429 4.72 -32.41 19.14
CA PRO A 429 4.19 -33.71 18.75
C PRO A 429 2.88 -33.99 19.50
N GLU A 430 1.84 -34.42 18.80
CA GLU A 430 0.62 -34.86 19.49
C GLU A 430 0.95 -36.08 20.36
N PRO A 431 0.46 -36.15 21.61
CA PRO A 431 0.62 -37.34 22.43
C PRO A 431 -0.30 -38.44 21.91
N TRP A 432 0.15 -39.25 20.94
CA TRP A 432 -0.49 -40.51 20.58
C TRP A 432 0.42 -41.69 20.88
N HIS A 433 -0.16 -42.69 21.54
CA HIS A 433 0.45 -43.99 21.82
C HIS A 433 0.89 -44.67 20.51
N GLU A 434 2.19 -44.75 20.27
CA GLU A 434 2.71 -45.68 19.26
C GLU A 434 2.61 -47.13 19.78
N PRO A 435 2.18 -48.09 18.95
CA PRO A 435 2.56 -49.48 19.14
C PRO A 435 4.06 -49.60 18.88
N GLN A 436 4.74 -50.21 19.84
CA GLN A 436 6.18 -50.44 19.89
C GLN A 436 6.84 -50.72 18.52
N GLY A 437 7.76 -49.83 18.13
CA GLY A 437 8.98 -50.25 17.45
C GLY A 437 9.30 -49.59 16.12
N VAL A 438 9.81 -48.35 16.13
CA VAL A 438 10.96 -47.94 15.29
C VAL A 438 11.75 -46.88 16.07
N THR A 439 12.88 -47.26 16.64
CA THR A 439 13.91 -46.31 17.10
C THR A 439 14.61 -45.71 15.89
N SER A 440 14.44 -44.40 15.64
CA SER A 440 15.38 -43.63 14.83
C SER A 440 15.80 -42.40 15.62
N LEU A 441 16.98 -42.51 16.22
CA LEU A 441 17.73 -41.41 16.80
C LEU A 441 18.30 -40.59 15.63
N LEU A 442 17.84 -39.36 15.47
CA LEU A 442 18.60 -38.30 14.82
C LEU A 442 18.67 -37.16 15.83
N GLU A 443 19.87 -36.95 16.35
CA GLU A 443 20.22 -35.86 17.26
C GLU A 443 20.11 -34.52 16.51
N PRO A 444 19.55 -33.46 17.11
CA PRO A 444 19.36 -32.16 16.48
C PRO A 444 20.65 -31.30 16.57
N GLU A 445 21.79 -31.81 16.11
CA GLU A 445 23.06 -31.06 16.17
C GLU A 445 23.24 -30.06 15.00
N GLU A 446 22.47 -30.20 13.91
CA GLU A 446 22.64 -29.33 12.72
C GLU A 446 21.91 -27.97 12.80
N GLU A 447 21.00 -27.73 13.76
CA GLU A 447 20.40 -26.39 13.97
C GLU A 447 21.30 -25.45 14.80
N ASP A 448 22.06 -25.98 15.76
CA ASP A 448 22.95 -25.17 16.61
C ASP A 448 24.10 -24.53 15.81
N GLU A 449 24.58 -25.19 14.75
CA GLU A 449 25.62 -24.62 13.86
C GLU A 449 25.03 -23.63 12.82
N GLU A 450 23.79 -23.82 12.35
CA GLU A 450 23.18 -22.98 11.30
C GLU A 450 22.57 -21.66 11.85
N GLU A 451 21.99 -21.64 13.07
CA GLU A 451 21.60 -20.38 13.74
C GLU A 451 22.84 -19.54 14.12
N GLU A 452 23.94 -20.20 14.50
CA GLU A 452 25.24 -19.54 14.71
C GLU A 452 25.81 -18.95 13.40
N GLU A 453 25.65 -19.61 12.25
CA GLU A 453 26.05 -19.05 10.95
C GLU A 453 25.27 -17.79 10.57
N GLU A 454 23.96 -17.70 10.86
CA GLU A 454 23.16 -16.50 10.64
C GLU A 454 23.57 -15.34 11.57
N GLU A 455 23.84 -15.63 12.84
CA GLU A 455 24.40 -14.68 13.81
C GLU A 455 25.81 -14.20 13.40
N GLU A 456 26.67 -15.10 12.93
CA GLU A 456 28.01 -14.80 12.43
C GLU A 456 27.98 -13.96 11.15
N GLU A 457 27.07 -14.24 10.20
CA GLU A 457 26.91 -13.45 8.97
C GLU A 457 26.44 -12.02 9.30
N LYS A 458 25.52 -11.86 10.28
CA LYS A 458 25.10 -10.57 10.85
C LYS A 458 26.29 -9.83 11.51
N LEU A 459 27.20 -10.54 12.19
CA LEU A 459 28.43 -9.96 12.77
C LEU A 459 29.50 -9.61 11.71
N GLN A 460 29.64 -10.41 10.65
CA GLN A 460 30.61 -10.19 9.59
C GLN A 460 30.21 -9.00 8.68
N GLU A 461 28.91 -8.80 8.43
CA GLU A 461 28.41 -7.63 7.72
C GLU A 461 28.66 -6.32 8.50
N ARG A 462 28.55 -6.37 9.84
CA ARG A 462 28.94 -5.26 10.74
C ARG A 462 30.43 -4.95 10.66
N SER A 463 31.27 -5.99 10.64
CA SER A 463 32.74 -5.87 10.61
C SER A 463 33.24 -5.29 9.28
N ARG A 464 32.62 -5.64 8.15
CA ARG A 464 32.96 -5.08 6.82
C ARG A 464 32.61 -3.60 6.66
N ARG A 465 31.67 -3.06 7.43
CA ARG A 465 31.26 -1.65 7.37
C ARG A 465 32.00 -0.73 8.35
N GLN A 466 32.74 -1.28 9.32
CA GLN A 466 33.44 -0.49 10.35
C GLN A 466 34.95 -0.31 10.15
N VAL A 467 35.55 -0.87 9.09
CA VAL A 467 37.00 -0.71 8.84
C VAL A 467 37.29 0.55 8.02
N ARG A 468 37.27 1.69 8.70
CA ARG A 468 38.14 2.84 8.43
C ARG A 468 38.53 3.46 9.79
N GLY A 469 39.46 2.80 10.49
CA GLY A 469 40.07 3.24 11.75
C GLY A 469 40.69 2.08 12.53
N SER A 470 41.99 2.17 12.83
CA SER A 470 42.90 1.10 13.28
C SER A 470 42.74 0.65 14.78
N PRO A 471 43.61 -0.19 15.38
CA PRO A 471 43.38 -1.63 15.57
C PRO A 471 43.30 -2.12 17.04
N ARG A 472 42.56 -3.24 17.18
CA ARG A 472 42.76 -4.42 18.05
C ARG A 472 43.08 -4.23 19.55
N ALA A 473 42.11 -4.60 20.39
CA ALA A 473 42.34 -5.14 21.74
C ALA A 473 41.57 -6.46 21.88
N THR A 474 42.27 -7.52 22.26
CA THR A 474 41.78 -8.87 22.52
C THR A 474 41.00 -8.90 23.84
N VAL A 475 39.73 -9.32 23.82
CA VAL A 475 38.98 -9.68 25.04
C VAL A 475 38.49 -11.11 24.90
N ALA A 476 38.77 -11.88 25.95
CA ALA A 476 38.61 -13.32 26.05
C ALA A 476 37.15 -13.78 26.10
N LYS A 477 36.94 -15.00 25.61
CA LYS A 477 35.70 -15.79 25.71
C LYS A 477 35.30 -16.05 27.15
N GLY A 478 33.99 -16.12 27.38
CA GLY A 478 33.38 -16.83 28.49
C GLY A 478 32.35 -16.00 29.25
N HIS A 479 31.08 -16.34 29.08
CA HIS A 479 30.04 -16.59 30.09
C HIS A 479 28.68 -16.53 29.36
N SER A 480 28.16 -17.69 28.97
CA SER A 480 26.79 -17.84 28.46
C SER A 480 25.80 -17.62 29.61
N MET A 481 24.80 -16.80 29.36
CA MET A 481 23.69 -16.54 30.29
C MET A 481 22.75 -17.76 30.34
N PRO A 482 22.16 -18.10 31.49
CA PRO A 482 21.39 -19.34 31.68
C PRO A 482 19.98 -19.38 31.01
N GLY A 483 19.67 -18.50 30.05
CA GLY A 483 18.34 -18.40 29.43
C GLY A 483 18.21 -18.94 27.99
N ALA A 484 19.30 -19.30 27.31
CA ALA A 484 19.26 -19.67 25.90
C ALA A 484 18.58 -21.04 25.63
N LYS A 485 18.54 -21.93 26.62
CA LYS A 485 17.98 -23.29 26.44
C LYS A 485 16.44 -23.33 26.42
N ASP A 486 15.77 -22.34 27.00
CA ASP A 486 14.30 -22.31 27.06
C ASP A 486 13.65 -21.74 25.78
N ALA A 487 14.38 -20.99 24.95
CA ALA A 487 13.87 -20.41 23.71
C ALA A 487 13.60 -21.46 22.61
N SER A 488 14.25 -22.62 22.69
CA SER A 488 14.03 -23.77 21.77
C SER A 488 12.70 -24.50 22.01
N GLN A 489 12.15 -24.40 23.23
CA GLN A 489 10.92 -25.08 23.62
C GLN A 489 9.67 -24.26 23.25
N VAL A 490 8.63 -24.93 22.77
CA VAL A 490 7.34 -24.31 22.44
C VAL A 490 6.30 -24.57 23.53
N ALA A 491 5.63 -23.51 23.99
CA ALA A 491 4.56 -23.62 24.97
C ALA A 491 3.33 -24.35 24.38
N PRO A 492 2.64 -25.21 25.13
CA PRO A 492 1.44 -25.91 24.66
C PRO A 492 0.36 -24.97 24.10
N GLU A 493 0.18 -23.81 24.70
CA GLU A 493 -0.80 -22.81 24.29
C GLU A 493 -0.49 -22.23 22.90
N LEU A 494 0.80 -21.99 22.62
CA LEU A 494 1.28 -21.47 21.34
C LEU A 494 1.29 -22.56 20.27
N SER A 495 1.68 -23.78 20.63
CA SER A 495 1.54 -24.96 19.76
C SER A 495 0.08 -25.18 19.34
N ALA A 496 -0.87 -24.99 20.24
CA ALA A 496 -2.30 -25.19 20.00
C ALA A 496 -2.96 -24.16 19.09
N VAL A 497 -2.25 -23.11 18.64
CA VAL A 497 -2.74 -22.19 17.60
C VAL A 497 -2.14 -22.49 16.21
N VAL A 498 -1.20 -23.44 16.12
CA VAL A 498 -0.60 -23.87 14.85
C VAL A 498 -1.39 -25.05 14.28
N VAL A 499 -2.13 -24.79 13.19
CA VAL A 499 -2.99 -25.79 12.53
C VAL A 499 -2.37 -26.27 11.23
N TYR A 500 -2.50 -25.48 10.16
CA TYR A 500 -2.09 -25.84 8.78
C TYR A 500 -0.72 -25.30 8.37
N CYS A 501 -0.05 -24.53 9.24
CA CYS A 501 1.22 -23.88 8.93
C CYS A 501 2.32 -24.30 9.92
N GLN A 502 2.55 -25.61 10.05
CA GLN A 502 3.56 -26.14 10.94
C GLN A 502 4.96 -25.85 10.38
N ALA A 503 5.76 -25.08 11.11
CA ALA A 503 7.16 -24.86 10.75
C ALA A 503 7.99 -26.10 11.14
N VAL A 504 8.70 -26.66 10.17
CA VAL A 504 9.61 -27.81 10.36
C VAL A 504 10.95 -27.59 9.68
N PRO A 505 12.04 -28.17 10.20
CA PRO A 505 13.30 -28.27 9.48
C PRO A 505 13.09 -28.95 8.13
N PHE A 506 13.77 -28.48 7.09
CA PHE A 506 13.58 -29.04 5.75
C PHE A 506 14.23 -30.43 5.66
N PRO A 507 13.45 -31.51 5.44
CA PRO A 507 13.98 -32.88 5.47
C PRO A 507 14.78 -33.26 4.21
N GLY A 508 15.02 -32.29 3.31
CA GLY A 508 15.58 -32.51 1.98
C GLY A 508 14.50 -32.79 0.92
N LEU A 509 14.82 -32.44 -0.33
CA LEU A 509 13.85 -32.49 -1.44
C LEU A 509 13.35 -33.91 -1.72
N ALA A 510 14.23 -34.91 -1.67
CA ALA A 510 13.86 -36.30 -1.90
C ALA A 510 12.88 -36.84 -0.84
N HIS A 511 13.11 -36.48 0.44
CA HIS A 511 12.21 -36.88 1.52
C HIS A 511 10.85 -36.16 1.39
N ALA A 512 10.86 -34.85 1.17
CA ALA A 512 9.65 -34.05 1.02
C ALA A 512 8.77 -34.50 -0.16
N LEU A 513 9.37 -34.94 -1.27
CA LEU A 513 8.65 -35.47 -2.44
C LEU A 513 8.12 -36.89 -2.22
N SER A 514 8.81 -37.72 -1.45
CA SER A 514 8.38 -39.10 -1.16
C SER A 514 7.32 -39.18 -0.06
N HIS A 515 7.32 -38.23 0.87
CA HIS A 515 6.40 -38.18 2.01
C HIS A 515 5.77 -36.78 2.11
N PRO A 516 4.88 -36.40 1.16
CA PRO A 516 4.30 -35.07 1.16
C PRO A 516 3.42 -34.86 2.40
N GLN A 517 3.77 -33.84 3.19
CA GLN A 517 2.97 -33.37 4.32
C GLN A 517 2.59 -31.90 4.08
N PRO A 518 1.48 -31.62 3.37
CA PRO A 518 1.14 -30.26 2.93
C PRO A 518 1.00 -29.22 4.06
N TRP A 519 0.67 -29.64 5.28
CA TRP A 519 0.55 -28.75 6.44
C TRP A 519 1.90 -28.40 7.09
N GLN A 520 2.98 -29.06 6.68
CA GLN A 520 4.34 -28.76 7.09
C GLN A 520 5.00 -27.82 6.07
N MET A 521 5.70 -26.81 6.57
CA MET A 521 6.39 -25.82 5.75
C MET A 521 7.78 -25.50 6.30
N SER A 522 8.69 -25.22 5.38
CA SER A 522 10.05 -24.79 5.69
C SER A 522 10.28 -23.38 5.17
N SER A 523 11.09 -22.60 5.88
CA SER A 523 11.48 -21.24 5.49
C SER A 523 12.94 -21.23 5.11
N PHE A 524 13.27 -20.53 4.03
CA PHE A 524 14.62 -20.49 3.51
C PHE A 524 15.08 -19.05 3.35
N SER A 525 16.32 -18.78 3.75
CA SER A 525 17.01 -17.59 3.30
C SER A 525 17.18 -17.62 1.77
N GLU A 526 17.35 -16.45 1.15
CA GLU A 526 17.57 -16.33 -0.29
C GLU A 526 18.75 -17.20 -0.76
N ARG A 527 19.80 -17.29 0.06
CA ARG A 527 20.99 -18.10 -0.22
C ARG A 527 20.67 -19.59 -0.20
N LYS A 528 19.99 -20.10 0.84
CA LYS A 528 19.60 -21.52 0.94
C LYS A 528 18.63 -21.90 -0.17
N ALA A 529 17.62 -21.07 -0.45
CA ALA A 529 16.69 -21.28 -1.57
C ALA A 529 17.43 -21.36 -2.91
N ARG A 530 18.38 -20.46 -3.19
CA ARG A 530 19.21 -20.51 -4.41
C ARG A 530 20.07 -21.77 -4.49
N LYS A 531 20.60 -22.25 -3.36
CA LYS A 531 21.35 -23.51 -3.31
C LYS A 531 20.45 -24.69 -3.69
N LEU A 532 19.28 -24.80 -3.07
CA LEU A 532 18.31 -25.87 -3.36
C LEU A 532 17.82 -25.85 -4.80
N ILE A 533 17.55 -24.66 -5.38
CA ILE A 533 17.15 -24.54 -6.79
C ILE A 533 18.24 -25.08 -7.72
N LYS A 534 19.53 -24.80 -7.44
CA LYS A 534 20.64 -25.31 -8.24
C LYS A 534 20.84 -26.82 -8.09
N GLU A 535 20.58 -27.36 -6.90
CA GLU A 535 20.70 -28.79 -6.63
C GLU A 535 19.56 -29.60 -7.25
N ALA A 536 18.38 -28.99 -7.44
CA ALA A 536 17.21 -29.63 -8.04
C ALA A 536 17.30 -29.81 -9.56
N GLY A 537 18.23 -29.12 -10.25
CA GLY A 537 18.43 -29.17 -11.70
C GLY A 537 17.96 -27.92 -12.41
#